data_AF-A0A1I4ZNL8-F1
#
_entry.id   AF-A0A1I4ZNL8-F1
#
_cell.length_a   1.000
_cell.length_b   1.000
_cell.length_c   1.000
_cell.angle_alpha   90.00
_cell.angle_beta   90.00
_cell.angle_gamma   90.00
#
_symmetry.space_group_name_H-M   'P 1'
#
loop_
_entity.id
_entity.type
_entity.pdbx_description
1 polymer ?
#
loop_
_entity_poly.entity_id
_entity_poly.type
_entity_poly.pdbx_seq_one_letter_code
_entity_poly.pdbx_strand_id
1 'polypeptide(L)'
;MKNLVFIFTFLITVVSFAQQERDLKLNNDTNVIDVTYYHDNGEVSQTGSYTLDGKLQGTWLSFNTAGEKIVSANYDNGKKVGKWFYWSSKTLKEVDYNNNAIASVSEWSKSNIVQRD
;
A
#
# COMPACT_ATOMS: atom_id res chain seq x y z
N MET A 1 -21.66 -59.36 -2.99
CA MET A 1 -20.20 -59.37 -3.23
C MET A 1 -19.65 -57.99 -2.94
N LYS A 2 -18.45 -57.95 -2.35
CA LYS A 2 -17.74 -56.79 -1.79
C LYS A 2 -17.46 -55.67 -2.81
N ASN A 3 -17.66 -54.43 -2.33
CA ASN A 3 -16.84 -53.23 -2.45
C ASN A 3 -16.08 -52.96 -3.76
N LEU A 4 -16.41 -51.85 -4.42
CA LEU A 4 -15.49 -50.76 -4.86
C LEU A 4 -16.38 -49.74 -5.60
N VAL A 5 -16.36 -48.44 -5.31
CA VAL A 5 -15.52 -47.47 -6.03
C VAL A 5 -15.73 -46.07 -5.40
N PHE A 6 -14.65 -45.60 -4.78
CA PHE A 6 -14.16 -44.22 -4.64
C PHE A 6 -15.01 -43.13 -3.95
N ILE A 7 -14.66 -42.90 -2.68
CA ILE A 7 -14.70 -41.58 -2.02
C ILE A 7 -13.81 -40.63 -2.84
N PHE A 8 -14.41 -39.80 -3.70
CA PHE A 8 -13.72 -38.65 -4.31
C PHE A 8 -14.24 -37.31 -3.75
N THR A 9 -14.86 -37.34 -2.57
CA THR A 9 -15.47 -36.16 -1.94
C THR A 9 -14.55 -35.43 -0.96
N PHE A 10 -13.25 -35.76 -0.91
CA PHE A 10 -12.30 -35.15 0.04
C PHE A 10 -11.14 -34.38 -0.61
N LEU A 11 -11.37 -33.79 -1.79
CA LEU A 11 -10.41 -32.89 -2.45
C LEU A 11 -11.03 -31.58 -2.92
N ILE A 12 -12.17 -31.21 -2.33
CA ILE A 12 -12.61 -29.81 -2.27
C ILE A 12 -12.34 -29.34 -0.83
N THR A 13 -11.12 -29.55 -0.34
CA THR A 13 -10.60 -28.69 0.74
C THR A 13 -10.31 -27.36 0.09
N VAL A 14 -11.40 -26.62 -0.12
CA VAL A 14 -11.55 -25.19 -0.19
C VAL A 14 -10.25 -24.45 0.12
N VAL A 15 -9.32 -24.43 -0.84
CA VAL A 15 -8.28 -23.40 -0.87
C VAL A 15 -8.93 -22.19 -1.51
N SER A 16 -10.01 -21.72 -0.87
CA SER A 16 -10.39 -20.33 -0.94
C SER A 16 -9.30 -19.59 -0.22
N PHE A 17 -8.16 -19.40 -0.89
CA PHE A 17 -7.30 -18.28 -0.55
C PHE A 17 -8.24 -17.08 -0.67
N ALA A 18 -8.68 -16.59 0.48
CA ALA A 18 -9.49 -15.40 0.60
C ALA A 18 -8.67 -14.30 -0.05
N GLN A 19 -8.95 -14.04 -1.34
CA GLN A 19 -8.32 -12.95 -2.03
C GLN A 19 -8.78 -11.71 -1.30
N GLN A 20 -7.85 -11.08 -0.57
CA GLN A 20 -8.15 -9.90 0.22
C GLN A 20 -8.74 -8.86 -0.73
N GLU A 21 -10.05 -8.65 -0.60
CA GLU A 21 -10.77 -7.71 -1.43
C GLU A 21 -10.23 -6.31 -1.12
N ARG A 22 -10.00 -5.54 -2.18
CA ARG A 22 -9.65 -4.12 -2.08
C ARG A 22 -10.89 -3.32 -2.42
N ASP A 23 -11.06 -2.18 -1.76
CA ASP A 23 -12.17 -1.29 -2.10
C ASP A 23 -11.78 -0.42 -3.28
N LEU A 24 -12.69 -0.29 -4.25
CA LEU A 24 -12.52 0.56 -5.43
C LEU A 24 -13.73 1.48 -5.55
N LYS A 25 -13.48 2.77 -5.73
CA LYS A 25 -14.54 3.78 -5.93
C LYS A 25 -14.16 4.73 -7.05
N LEU A 26 -14.98 4.78 -8.11
CA LEU A 26 -14.84 5.80 -9.15
C LEU A 26 -15.23 7.17 -8.57
N ASN A 27 -14.32 8.13 -8.70
CA ASN A 27 -14.54 9.53 -8.36
C ASN A 27 -14.93 10.31 -9.62
N ASN A 28 -16.21 10.65 -9.75
CA ASN A 28 -16.74 11.31 -10.95
C ASN A 28 -16.24 12.74 -11.14
N ASP A 29 -15.78 13.41 -10.07
CA ASP A 29 -15.32 14.80 -10.14
C ASP A 29 -13.88 14.90 -10.65
N THR A 30 -13.05 13.91 -10.31
CA THR A 30 -11.61 13.89 -10.64
C THR A 30 -11.25 12.84 -11.68
N ASN A 31 -12.20 11.98 -12.06
CA ASN A 31 -12.06 10.93 -13.06
C ASN A 31 -10.92 9.92 -12.77
N VAL A 32 -10.79 9.57 -11.49
CA VAL A 32 -9.85 8.55 -10.98
C VAL A 32 -10.61 7.49 -10.20
N ILE A 33 -9.97 6.33 -10.02
CA ILE A 33 -10.48 5.22 -9.21
C ILE A 33 -9.72 5.24 -7.89
N ASP A 34 -10.37 5.69 -6.82
CA ASP A 34 -9.85 5.62 -5.46
C ASP A 34 -9.79 4.16 -5.01
N VAL A 35 -8.71 3.79 -4.34
CA VAL A 35 -8.45 2.43 -3.88
C VAL A 35 -8.02 2.39 -2.43
N THR A 36 -8.53 1.41 -1.69
CA THR A 36 -8.06 1.04 -0.35
C THR A 36 -7.67 -0.42 -0.33
N TYR A 37 -6.43 -0.69 0.06
CA TYR A 37 -5.92 -2.01 0.35
C TYR A 37 -5.87 -2.24 1.85
N TYR A 38 -6.03 -3.49 2.25
CA TYR A 38 -6.00 -3.92 3.65
C TYR A 38 -4.81 -4.85 3.90
N HIS A 39 -4.41 -4.98 5.16
CA HIS A 39 -3.55 -6.01 5.70
C HIS A 39 -4.40 -7.23 6.08
N ASP A 40 -3.75 -8.37 6.34
CA ASP A 40 -4.43 -9.62 6.73
C ASP A 40 -5.24 -9.50 8.04
N ASN A 41 -4.92 -8.50 8.87
CA ASN A 41 -5.66 -8.18 10.09
C ASN A 41 -6.88 -7.26 9.84
N GLY A 42 -7.16 -6.89 8.59
CA GLY A 42 -8.25 -6.00 8.20
C GLY A 42 -7.95 -4.50 8.33
N GLU A 43 -6.78 -4.12 8.86
CA GLU A 43 -6.37 -2.71 8.92
C GLU A 43 -5.93 -2.21 7.54
N VAL A 44 -6.06 -0.90 7.30
CA VAL A 44 -5.64 -0.30 6.02
C VAL A 44 -4.14 -0.47 5.82
N SER A 45 -3.75 -1.03 4.66
CA SER A 45 -2.34 -1.16 4.26
C SER A 45 -1.90 -0.06 3.32
N GLN A 46 -2.78 0.36 2.40
CA GLN A 46 -2.48 1.38 1.42
C GLN A 46 -3.74 2.09 0.94
N THR A 47 -3.63 3.39 0.70
CA THR A 47 -4.65 4.16 -0.02
C THR A 47 -4.02 4.96 -1.14
N GLY A 48 -4.79 5.19 -2.20
CA GLY A 48 -4.37 6.01 -3.33
C GLY A 48 -5.43 6.04 -4.41
N SER A 49 -5.04 6.49 -5.60
CA SER A 49 -5.94 6.52 -6.74
C SER A 49 -5.23 6.07 -8.02
N TYR A 50 -5.99 5.45 -8.91
CA TYR A 50 -5.57 5.12 -10.26
C TYR A 50 -6.27 6.01 -11.28
N THR A 51 -5.58 6.40 -12.34
CA THR A 51 -6.23 6.89 -13.56
C THR A 51 -7.12 5.79 -14.17
N LEU A 52 -8.04 6.16 -15.06
CA LEU A 52 -8.90 5.19 -15.75
C LEU A 52 -8.12 4.14 -16.59
N ASP A 53 -6.91 4.48 -17.04
CA ASP A 53 -6.00 3.57 -17.73
C ASP A 53 -5.07 2.78 -16.77
N GLY A 54 -5.31 2.85 -15.46
CA GLY A 54 -4.67 2.00 -14.45
C GLY A 54 -3.31 2.48 -13.95
N LYS A 55 -2.95 3.75 -14.15
CA LYS A 55 -1.69 4.33 -13.66
C LYS A 55 -1.88 5.00 -12.32
N LEU A 56 -0.83 5.00 -11.49
CA LEU A 56 -0.85 5.65 -10.18
C LEU A 56 -1.07 7.16 -10.34
N GLN A 57 -2.00 7.73 -9.58
CA GLN A 57 -2.32 9.15 -9.58
C GLN A 57 -2.43 9.69 -8.15
N GLY A 58 -1.95 10.92 -7.96
CA GLY A 58 -2.09 11.64 -6.70
C GLY A 58 -1.25 11.06 -5.57
N THR A 59 -1.72 11.29 -4.34
CA THR A 59 -1.01 10.86 -3.13
C THR A 59 -1.33 9.40 -2.82
N TRP A 60 -0.28 8.61 -2.64
CA TRP A 60 -0.33 7.23 -2.20
C TRP A 60 0.22 7.13 -0.77
N LEU A 61 -0.59 6.63 0.15
CA LEU A 61 -0.22 6.45 1.55
C LEU A 61 -0.08 4.96 1.84
N SER A 62 0.93 4.58 2.60
CA SER A 62 1.07 3.20 3.08
C SER A 62 1.29 3.16 4.58
N PHE A 63 0.73 2.14 5.21
CA PHE A 63 0.63 1.99 6.64
C PHE A 63 1.19 0.63 7.06
N ASN A 64 1.77 0.54 8.25
CA ASN A 64 2.16 -0.74 8.83
C ASN A 64 0.93 -1.49 9.38
N THR A 65 1.11 -2.71 9.88
CA THR A 65 0.02 -3.53 10.43
C THR A 65 -0.62 -2.96 11.70
N ALA A 66 -0.01 -1.94 12.31
CA ALA A 66 -0.55 -1.20 13.45
C ALA A 66 -1.30 0.09 13.02
N GLY A 67 -1.45 0.34 11.71
CA GLY A 67 -2.12 1.52 11.17
C GLY A 67 -1.25 2.77 11.13
N GLU A 68 0.04 2.69 11.48
CA GLU A 68 0.94 3.83 11.45
C GLU A 68 1.44 4.09 10.02
N LYS A 69 1.38 5.34 9.57
CA LYS A 69 1.86 5.74 8.25
C LYS A 69 3.37 5.56 8.12
N ILE A 70 3.80 4.79 7.13
CA ILE A 70 5.20 4.49 6.82
C ILE A 70 5.66 5.06 5.49
N VAL A 71 4.75 5.34 4.55
CA VAL A 71 5.08 5.95 3.25
C VAL A 71 4.03 6.98 2.85
N SER A 72 4.49 8.08 2.25
CA SER A 72 3.67 9.04 1.51
C SER A 72 4.38 9.29 0.20
N ALA A 73 3.79 8.84 -0.90
CA ALA A 73 4.30 8.95 -2.25
C ALA A 73 3.36 9.81 -3.08
N ASN A 74 3.90 10.48 -4.09
CA ASN A 74 3.14 11.32 -5.01
C ASN A 74 3.40 10.87 -6.44
N TYR A 75 2.32 10.66 -7.18
CA TYR A 75 2.36 10.24 -8.57
C TYR A 75 1.55 11.16 -9.47
N ASP A 76 2.04 11.32 -10.71
CA ASP A 76 1.31 11.96 -11.79
C ASP A 76 1.39 11.07 -13.03
N ASN A 77 0.25 10.49 -13.41
CA ASN A 77 0.08 9.59 -14.54
C ASN A 77 1.13 8.46 -14.55
N GLY A 78 1.35 7.84 -13.38
CA GLY A 78 2.31 6.76 -13.16
C GLY A 78 3.75 7.21 -12.91
N LYS A 79 4.06 8.51 -13.04
CA LYS A 79 5.41 9.04 -12.76
C LYS A 79 5.53 9.47 -11.31
N LYS A 80 6.66 9.17 -10.68
CA LYS A 80 7.01 9.71 -9.36
C LYS A 80 7.28 11.20 -9.48
N VAL A 81 6.59 11.99 -8.69
CA VAL A 81 6.70 13.45 -8.66
C VAL A 81 6.68 13.96 -7.23
N GLY A 82 7.26 15.13 -6.99
CA GLY A 82 7.27 15.80 -5.70
C GLY A 82 7.95 15.00 -4.59
N LYS A 83 7.68 15.44 -3.35
CA LYS A 83 8.30 14.87 -2.17
C LYS A 83 7.65 13.56 -1.75
N TRP A 84 8.50 12.57 -1.55
CA TRP A 84 8.13 11.29 -0.98
C TRP A 84 8.75 11.17 0.40
N PHE A 85 7.97 10.65 1.33
CA PHE A 85 8.39 10.49 2.71
C PHE A 85 8.34 9.02 3.09
N TYR A 86 9.40 8.55 3.72
CA TYR A 86 9.52 7.22 4.26
C TYR A 86 9.81 7.35 5.76
N TRP A 87 8.90 6.84 6.57
CA TRP A 87 9.04 6.83 8.02
C TRP A 87 9.45 5.44 8.47
N SER A 88 10.50 5.40 9.30
CA SER A 88 10.86 4.23 10.10
C SER A 88 10.78 4.57 11.58
N SER A 89 11.02 3.59 12.45
CA SER A 89 11.07 3.84 13.90
C SER A 89 12.13 4.88 14.26
N LYS A 90 13.25 4.94 13.52
CA LYS A 90 14.42 5.76 13.84
C LYS A 90 14.62 6.94 12.90
N THR A 91 14.13 6.88 11.68
CA THR A 91 14.48 7.84 10.62
C THR A 91 13.26 8.34 9.87
N LEU A 92 13.35 9.56 9.38
CA LEU A 92 12.52 10.12 8.33
C LEU A 92 13.42 10.35 7.12
N LYS A 93 13.07 9.75 5.98
CA LYS A 93 13.73 9.99 4.71
C LYS A 93 12.77 10.72 3.78
N GLU A 94 13.20 11.88 3.28
CA GLU A 94 12.53 12.62 2.21
C GLU A 94 13.30 12.41 0.91
N VAL A 95 12.59 12.07 -0.16
CA VAL A 95 13.13 11.97 -1.52
C VAL A 95 12.27 12.84 -2.41
N ASP A 96 12.86 13.87 -3.01
CA ASP A 96 12.16 14.71 -3.98
C ASP A 96 12.34 14.12 -5.38
N TYR A 97 11.24 13.85 -6.06
CA TYR A 97 11.22 13.29 -7.41
C TYR A 97 10.76 14.34 -8.43
N ASN A 98 11.45 14.41 -9.56
CA ASN A 98 10.99 15.11 -10.75
C ASN A 98 10.92 14.12 -11.91
N ASN A 99 9.71 13.75 -12.31
CA ASN A 99 9.47 12.84 -13.44
C ASN A 99 10.29 11.53 -13.35
N ASN A 100 10.15 10.80 -12.25
CA ASN A 100 10.90 9.57 -11.90
C ASN A 100 12.39 9.76 -11.56
N ALA A 101 12.98 10.93 -11.80
CA ALA A 101 14.36 11.22 -11.40
C ALA A 101 14.42 11.75 -9.97
N ILE A 102 15.43 11.36 -9.20
CA ILE A 102 15.68 11.89 -7.86
C ILE A 102 16.32 13.27 -8.02
N ALA A 103 15.63 14.30 -7.52
CA ALA A 103 16.12 15.67 -7.46
C ALA A 103 16.94 15.91 -6.18
N SER A 104 16.47 15.40 -5.04
CA SER A 104 17.21 15.50 -3.78
C SER A 104 16.82 14.38 -2.80
N VAL A 105 17.70 14.14 -1.83
CA VAL A 105 17.46 13.20 -0.73
C VAL A 105 17.89 13.87 0.57
N SER A 106 17.01 13.84 1.56
CA SER A 106 17.29 14.28 2.93
C SER A 106 16.91 13.17 3.91
N GLU A 107 17.70 12.99 4.96
CA GLU A 107 17.43 11.99 5.99
C GLU A 107 17.66 12.60 7.37
N TRP A 108 16.67 12.45 8.24
CA TRP A 108 16.71 12.89 9.64
C TRP A 108 16.60 11.65 10.53
N SER A 109 17.52 11.55 11.49
CA SER A 109 17.43 10.55 12.56
C SER A 109 16.76 11.16 13.78
N LYS A 110 15.85 10.42 14.41
CA LYS A 110 15.36 10.73 15.76
C LYS A 110 16.54 10.53 16.72
N SER A 111 17.30 11.60 16.97
CA SER A 111 18.31 11.58 18.02
C SER A 111 17.60 11.37 19.35
N ASN A 112 18.09 10.44 20.19
CA ASN A 112 17.69 10.36 21.59
C ASN A 112 18.11 11.68 22.24
N ILE A 113 17.19 12.64 22.33
CA ILE A 113 17.34 13.76 23.24
C ILE A 113 17.26 13.13 24.63
N VAL A 114 18.41 12.71 25.15
CA VAL A 114 18.58 12.52 26.58
C VAL A 114 18.22 13.87 27.18
N GLN A 115 17.04 13.96 27.79
CA GLN A 115 16.75 15.05 28.71
C GLN A 115 17.88 15.01 29.74
N ARG A 116 18.78 16.00 29.70
CA ARG A 116 19.67 16.23 30.83
C ARG A 116 18.80 16.88 31.90
N ASP A 117 18.87 16.27 33.08
CA ASP A 117 18.08 16.53 34.30
C ASP A 117 17.81 18.00 34.61
#